data_AF-A0AAN7P974-F1
#
_entry.id   AF-A0AAN7P974-F1
#
_cell.length_a   1.000
_cell.length_b   1.000
_cell.length_c   1.000
_cell.angle_alpha   90.00
_cell.angle_beta   90.00
_cell.angle_gamma   90.00
#
_symmetry.space_group_name_H-M   'P 1'
#
loop_
_entity.id
_entity.type
_entity.pdbx_description
1 polymer ?
#
loop_
_entity_poly.entity_id
_entity_poly.type
_entity_poly.pdbx_seq_one_letter_code
_entity_poly.pdbx_strand_id
1 'polypeptide(L)'
;MSNIHRSKYMLTLDKKHLNRYLHKIVCIDVDPYVIDHKDCSIDVKDYPKIMYGDIYNYLVHEISAFTYEEMKAYKSLEAYKQAACGWVKNVYTKKYYQKVVVLGQVFHSQRLNDKLVNCWIITESNGQILSSHCDCVAGLGESCTHVSAVFFFIDMSLRRFEGHEDTKSVTDVKAYWKAPSKIAGPSKLVDIDFTIPAKLYQSSCVNEDGPLYMRENEQPTIPYVSGDELHRVLRNLRATPRGCVLHLTTKPFSQEIATELKSKQTFKLSFLYRPEYEAETLENLQKIGNELDLSVPIDECRKIEKLTVKQAHSKEWFDYRTGRITASKFKGVCRTDIAKPSISLIKSICYPTLQQFKTLATRYGCNHEKLAYKDYSNDMALLHGNFGGSEVGLCLNPKYPYFGASPDALVECDCCGLGCVEIKCPYCAKDIGLSEIGVLKKVGVKEVGGEAVLDHNHTYFYQMQMQLAVTGLAYCDFVVWSKQGYFKKRLLPDEKFWKIESIKAASFYKTVILPEMLGKYFTNKKVQAVNNDTSADWEIIIENE
;
A
#
# COMPACT_ATOMS: atom_id res chain seq x y z
N MET A 1 -13.09 -54.53 5.88
CA MET A 1 -12.61 -53.13 5.91
C MET A 1 -12.20 -52.79 4.50
N SER A 2 -12.91 -51.86 3.87
CA SER A 2 -12.64 -51.34 2.53
C SER A 2 -11.17 -50.92 2.41
N ASN A 3 -10.57 -51.19 1.25
CA ASN A 3 -9.16 -50.96 0.97
C ASN A 3 -8.96 -49.46 0.66
N ILE A 4 -9.17 -48.59 1.65
CA ILE A 4 -9.04 -47.12 1.49
C ILE A 4 -7.57 -46.80 1.20
N HIS A 5 -7.31 -46.16 0.06
CA HIS A 5 -5.99 -45.70 -0.32
C HIS A 5 -5.50 -44.62 0.67
N ARG A 6 -4.46 -44.93 1.43
CA ARG A 6 -4.00 -44.11 2.57
C ARG A 6 -3.06 -42.99 2.12
N SER A 7 -3.32 -41.75 2.54
CA SER A 7 -2.38 -40.64 2.31
C SER A 7 -1.10 -40.80 3.13
N LYS A 8 -0.03 -40.12 2.70
CA LYS A 8 1.22 -40.01 3.48
C LYS A 8 0.96 -39.45 4.89
N TYR A 9 0.02 -38.52 5.02
CA TYR A 9 -0.36 -37.95 6.31
C TYR A 9 -0.99 -38.99 7.24
N MET A 10 -1.96 -39.76 6.74
CA MET A 10 -2.65 -40.78 7.54
C MET A 10 -1.68 -41.82 8.11
N LEU A 11 -0.60 -42.15 7.40
CA LEU A 11 0.44 -43.07 7.89
C LEU A 11 1.29 -42.51 9.04
N THR A 12 1.27 -41.19 9.28
CA THR A 12 2.01 -40.55 10.38
C THR A 12 1.22 -40.52 11.70
N LEU A 13 -0.07 -40.84 11.68
CA LEU A 13 -0.93 -40.79 12.86
C LEU A 13 -0.70 -42.01 13.77
N ASP A 14 -0.63 -41.78 15.08
CA ASP A 14 -0.65 -42.89 16.04
C ASP A 14 -2.00 -43.64 16.02
N LYS A 15 -2.02 -44.82 16.64
CA LYS A 15 -3.17 -45.73 16.62
C LYS A 15 -4.48 -45.07 17.09
N LYS A 16 -4.45 -44.18 18.08
CA LYS A 16 -5.64 -43.52 18.62
C LYS A 16 -6.16 -42.48 17.62
N HIS A 17 -5.28 -41.64 17.11
CA HIS A 17 -5.65 -40.59 16.14
C HIS A 17 -6.03 -41.18 14.78
N LEU A 18 -5.40 -42.28 14.36
CA LEU A 18 -5.73 -42.99 13.14
C LEU A 18 -7.16 -43.57 13.18
N ASN A 19 -7.54 -44.22 14.28
CA ASN A 19 -8.90 -44.74 14.43
C ASN A 19 -9.95 -43.63 14.36
N ARG A 20 -9.68 -42.48 14.95
CA ARG A 20 -10.56 -41.31 14.86
C ARG A 20 -10.60 -40.72 13.46
N TYR A 21 -9.45 -40.62 12.80
CA TYR A 21 -9.36 -40.16 11.42
C TYR A 21 -10.22 -41.05 10.50
N LEU A 22 -10.09 -42.37 10.63
CA LEU A 22 -10.89 -43.37 9.92
C LEU A 22 -12.39 -43.21 10.19
N HIS A 23 -12.78 -42.97 11.45
CA HIS A 23 -14.18 -42.75 11.80
C HIS A 23 -14.79 -41.53 11.10
N LYS A 24 -14.01 -40.47 10.87
CA LYS A 24 -14.50 -39.28 10.16
C LYS A 24 -14.72 -39.53 8.68
N ILE A 25 -13.79 -40.24 8.04
CA ILE A 25 -13.83 -40.44 6.59
C ILE A 25 -14.67 -41.66 6.18
N VAL A 26 -15.13 -42.47 7.14
CA VAL A 26 -16.01 -43.64 6.89
C VAL A 26 -17.25 -43.25 6.07
N CYS A 27 -17.68 -42.00 6.21
CA CYS A 27 -18.86 -41.46 5.58
C CYS A 27 -18.70 -41.22 4.06
N ILE A 28 -17.46 -41.17 3.55
CA ILE A 28 -17.10 -40.96 2.14
C ILE A 28 -16.22 -42.09 1.56
N ASP A 29 -15.73 -43.01 2.40
CA ASP A 29 -14.89 -44.18 2.06
C ASP A 29 -13.62 -43.87 1.22
N VAL A 30 -13.13 -42.62 1.30
CA VAL A 30 -11.93 -42.11 0.63
C VAL A 30 -11.19 -41.19 1.59
N ASP A 31 -9.86 -41.25 1.62
CA ASP A 31 -9.04 -40.28 2.35
C ASP A 31 -9.00 -38.94 1.60
N PRO A 32 -9.51 -37.83 2.16
CA PRO A 32 -9.58 -36.56 1.44
C PRO A 32 -8.23 -36.03 0.94
N TYR A 33 -7.11 -36.39 1.58
CA TYR A 33 -5.79 -35.95 1.17
C TYR A 33 -5.25 -36.64 -0.10
N VAL A 34 -5.90 -37.70 -0.60
CA VAL A 34 -5.53 -38.34 -1.87
C VAL A 34 -6.40 -37.89 -3.05
N ILE A 35 -7.40 -37.05 -2.81
CA ILE A 35 -8.26 -36.50 -3.86
C ILE A 35 -7.45 -35.49 -4.69
N ASP A 36 -7.34 -35.72 -6.00
CA ASP A 36 -6.71 -34.76 -6.91
C ASP A 36 -7.60 -33.51 -7.06
N HIS A 37 -7.00 -32.33 -6.90
CA HIS A 37 -7.67 -31.04 -7.06
C HIS A 37 -8.25 -30.86 -8.47
N LYS A 38 -7.68 -31.52 -9.49
CA LYS A 38 -8.19 -31.49 -10.87
C LYS A 38 -9.59 -32.12 -11.00
N ASP A 39 -9.93 -33.05 -10.12
CA ASP A 39 -11.23 -33.73 -10.11
C ASP A 39 -12.27 -32.98 -9.25
N CYS A 40 -11.95 -31.77 -8.80
CA CYS A 40 -12.78 -30.99 -7.90
C CYS A 40 -13.27 -29.70 -8.58
N SER A 41 -14.47 -29.27 -8.21
CA SER A 41 -15.03 -27.97 -8.64
C SER A 41 -14.42 -26.84 -7.82
N ILE A 42 -14.25 -25.68 -8.46
CA ILE A 42 -13.89 -24.40 -7.83
C ILE A 42 -15.06 -23.39 -7.89
N ASP A 43 -16.20 -23.77 -8.47
CA ASP A 43 -17.36 -22.89 -8.59
C ASP A 43 -18.04 -22.75 -7.21
N VAL A 44 -18.34 -21.51 -6.83
CA VAL A 44 -19.02 -21.18 -5.57
C VAL A 44 -20.41 -21.83 -5.50
N LYS A 45 -21.05 -22.12 -6.64
CA LYS A 45 -22.32 -22.85 -6.72
C LYS A 45 -22.25 -24.27 -6.14
N ASP A 46 -21.07 -24.87 -6.16
CA ASP A 46 -20.84 -26.22 -5.65
C ASP A 46 -20.42 -26.23 -4.17
N TYR A 47 -20.27 -25.06 -3.55
CA TYR A 47 -19.95 -24.96 -2.14
C TYR A 47 -21.13 -25.42 -1.28
N PRO A 48 -20.89 -26.12 -0.17
CA PRO A 48 -21.95 -26.50 0.76
C PRO A 48 -22.52 -25.24 1.42
N LYS A 49 -23.85 -25.22 1.65
CA LYS A 49 -24.60 -24.07 2.20
C LYS A 49 -24.34 -23.83 3.70
N ILE A 50 -23.07 -23.72 4.08
CA ILE A 50 -22.64 -23.44 5.45
C ILE A 50 -22.95 -21.98 5.77
N MET A 51 -23.73 -21.75 6.82
CA MET A 51 -24.00 -20.43 7.37
C MET A 51 -23.28 -20.22 8.69
N TYR A 52 -23.17 -18.96 9.14
CA TYR A 52 -22.59 -18.61 10.45
C TYR A 52 -23.13 -19.45 11.61
N GLY A 53 -24.43 -19.78 11.61
CA GLY A 53 -25.04 -20.62 12.64
C GLY A 53 -24.44 -22.04 12.70
N ASP A 54 -24.22 -22.66 11.55
CA ASP A 54 -23.58 -23.97 11.44
C ASP A 54 -22.14 -23.94 11.94
N ILE A 55 -21.40 -22.88 11.58
CA ILE A 55 -20.02 -22.67 12.01
C ILE A 55 -19.93 -22.52 13.53
N TYR A 56 -20.82 -21.70 14.11
CA TYR A 56 -20.86 -21.47 15.55
C TYR A 56 -21.22 -22.76 16.31
N ASN A 57 -22.23 -23.49 15.85
CA ASN A 57 -22.65 -24.75 16.46
C ASN A 57 -21.51 -25.79 16.41
N TYR A 58 -20.82 -25.93 15.28
CA TYR A 58 -19.71 -26.85 15.13
C TYR A 58 -18.51 -26.47 16.01
N LEU A 59 -18.07 -25.20 16.00
CA LEU A 59 -16.86 -24.80 16.73
C LEU A 59 -17.07 -24.64 18.24
N VAL A 60 -18.28 -24.30 18.69
CA VAL A 60 -18.55 -23.96 20.10
C VAL A 60 -19.29 -25.08 20.82
N HIS A 61 -20.36 -25.61 20.22
CA HIS A 61 -21.29 -26.52 20.89
C HIS A 61 -21.06 -28.00 20.59
N GLU A 62 -20.27 -28.35 19.58
CA GLU A 62 -19.90 -29.74 19.35
C GLU A 62 -19.04 -30.28 20.50
N ILE A 63 -19.18 -31.56 20.82
CA ILE A 63 -18.44 -32.20 21.92
C ILE A 63 -17.04 -32.56 21.44
N SER A 64 -16.03 -32.04 22.14
CA SER A 64 -14.63 -32.38 21.94
C SER A 64 -14.40 -33.87 22.18
N ALA A 65 -13.85 -34.56 21.17
CA ALA A 65 -13.49 -35.97 21.27
C ALA A 65 -12.34 -36.26 22.27
N PHE A 66 -11.71 -35.22 22.84
CA PHE A 66 -10.65 -35.38 23.84
C PHE A 66 -11.13 -35.15 25.26
N THR A 67 -11.93 -34.10 25.47
CA THR A 67 -12.37 -33.67 26.80
C THR A 67 -13.79 -34.15 27.11
N TYR A 68 -14.55 -34.60 26.11
CA TYR A 68 -15.97 -34.95 26.22
C TYR A 68 -16.87 -33.79 26.70
N GLU A 69 -16.35 -32.57 26.64
CA GLU A 69 -17.05 -31.31 26.89
C GLU A 69 -17.26 -30.58 25.57
N GLU A 70 -18.17 -29.60 25.53
CA GLU A 70 -18.27 -28.67 24.40
C GLU A 70 -16.90 -28.09 24.02
N MET A 71 -16.61 -28.01 22.72
CA MET A 71 -15.31 -27.55 22.21
C MET A 71 -14.97 -26.13 22.66
N LYS A 72 -15.98 -25.24 22.82
CA LYS A 72 -15.82 -23.85 23.26
C LYS A 72 -14.68 -23.12 22.53
N ALA A 73 -14.52 -23.35 21.23
CA ALA A 73 -13.40 -22.85 20.43
C ALA A 73 -13.60 -21.37 20.02
N TYR A 74 -13.81 -20.47 20.99
CA TYR A 74 -14.09 -19.05 20.74
C TYR A 74 -12.97 -18.34 19.96
N LYS A 75 -11.70 -18.72 20.19
CA LYS A 75 -10.56 -18.18 19.42
C LYS A 75 -10.67 -18.49 17.93
N SER A 76 -11.28 -19.61 17.57
CA SER A 76 -11.43 -20.04 16.19
C SER A 76 -12.50 -19.22 15.44
N LEU A 77 -13.41 -18.56 16.16
CA LEU A 77 -14.32 -17.57 15.58
C LEU A 77 -13.60 -16.30 15.10
N GLU A 78 -12.39 -16.02 15.60
CA GLU A 78 -11.57 -14.90 15.11
C GLU A 78 -10.98 -15.17 13.71
N ALA A 79 -11.03 -16.41 13.22
CA ALA A 79 -10.53 -16.82 11.91
C ALA A 79 -11.29 -16.17 10.74
N TYR A 80 -12.45 -15.55 10.98
CA TYR A 80 -13.13 -14.68 10.01
C TYR A 80 -12.18 -13.63 9.42
N LYS A 81 -11.30 -13.04 10.25
CA LYS A 81 -10.30 -12.05 9.77
C LYS A 81 -9.30 -12.66 8.78
N GLN A 82 -8.92 -13.93 8.97
CA GLN A 82 -8.00 -14.63 8.06
C GLN A 82 -8.67 -14.88 6.70
N ALA A 83 -9.94 -15.31 6.70
CA ALA A 83 -10.73 -15.45 5.48
C ALA A 83 -10.86 -14.11 4.74
N ALA A 84 -11.26 -13.04 5.45
CA ALA A 84 -11.42 -11.70 4.88
C ALA A 84 -10.11 -11.10 4.33
N CYS A 85 -8.97 -11.43 4.94
CA CYS A 85 -7.64 -10.96 4.51
C CYS A 85 -6.99 -11.83 3.43
N GLY A 86 -7.72 -12.79 2.83
CA GLY A 86 -7.23 -13.59 1.70
C GLY A 86 -6.19 -14.65 2.07
N TRP A 87 -6.24 -15.18 3.30
CA TRP A 87 -5.31 -16.22 3.75
C TRP A 87 -5.72 -17.63 3.32
N VAL A 88 -6.98 -17.82 2.97
CA VAL A 88 -7.45 -19.01 2.27
C VAL A 88 -7.12 -18.82 0.79
N LYS A 89 -6.19 -19.62 0.28
CA LYS A 89 -5.65 -19.44 -1.07
C LYS A 89 -6.51 -20.13 -2.12
N ASN A 90 -6.86 -21.39 -1.87
CA ASN A 90 -7.64 -22.22 -2.77
C ASN A 90 -8.68 -23.02 -1.97
N VAL A 91 -9.87 -23.17 -2.52
CA VAL A 91 -10.95 -24.02 -1.99
C VAL A 91 -11.53 -24.82 -3.14
N TYR A 92 -11.53 -26.14 -2.98
CA TYR A 92 -12.02 -27.11 -3.95
C TYR A 92 -13.15 -27.93 -3.34
N THR A 93 -14.13 -28.31 -4.15
CA THR A 93 -15.29 -29.07 -3.68
C THR A 93 -15.57 -30.29 -4.54
N LYS A 94 -15.84 -31.43 -3.92
CA LYS A 94 -16.21 -32.68 -4.58
C LYS A 94 -17.40 -33.32 -3.89
N LYS A 95 -18.42 -33.68 -4.67
CA LYS A 95 -19.65 -34.29 -4.15
C LYS A 95 -19.50 -35.82 -4.13
N TYR A 96 -19.91 -36.43 -3.02
CA TYR A 96 -19.97 -37.88 -2.80
C TYR A 96 -21.37 -38.22 -2.29
N TYR A 97 -22.27 -38.64 -3.19
CA TYR A 97 -23.69 -38.85 -2.91
C TYR A 97 -24.33 -37.61 -2.22
N GLN A 98 -24.77 -37.73 -0.96
CA GLN A 98 -25.39 -36.64 -0.20
C GLN A 98 -24.37 -35.74 0.52
N LYS A 99 -23.09 -36.10 0.49
CA LYS A 99 -22.01 -35.40 1.20
C LYS A 99 -21.19 -34.55 0.24
N VAL A 100 -20.67 -33.46 0.77
CA VAL A 100 -19.75 -32.57 0.06
C VAL A 100 -18.43 -32.55 0.82
N VAL A 101 -17.36 -32.86 0.12
CA VAL A 101 -15.98 -32.75 0.63
C VAL A 101 -15.40 -31.46 0.12
N VAL A 102 -14.96 -30.60 1.03
CA VAL A 102 -14.25 -29.36 0.73
C VAL A 102 -12.79 -29.54 1.09
N LEU A 103 -11.89 -29.17 0.17
CA LEU A 103 -10.44 -29.17 0.35
C LEU A 103 -9.96 -27.72 0.33
N GLY A 104 -9.38 -27.26 1.43
CA GLY A 104 -8.89 -25.89 1.58
C GLY A 104 -7.38 -25.84 1.74
N GLN A 105 -6.75 -24.85 1.12
CA GLN A 105 -5.33 -24.54 1.28
C GLN A 105 -5.16 -23.16 1.91
N VAL A 106 -4.52 -23.10 3.07
CA VAL A 106 -4.46 -21.91 3.93
C VAL A 106 -3.02 -21.57 4.29
N PHE A 107 -2.67 -20.28 4.31
CA PHE A 107 -1.36 -19.83 4.79
C PHE A 107 -1.18 -20.04 6.29
N HIS A 108 0.05 -20.35 6.70
CA HIS A 108 0.43 -20.32 8.12
C HIS A 108 0.43 -18.89 8.67
N SER A 109 -0.06 -18.72 9.89
CA SER A 109 -0.21 -17.40 10.50
C SER A 109 1.08 -16.68 10.89
N GLN A 110 2.14 -17.45 11.11
CA GLN A 110 3.44 -16.92 11.55
C GLN A 110 4.56 -17.21 10.55
N ARG A 111 4.30 -18.00 9.50
CA ARG A 111 5.31 -18.52 8.57
C ARG A 111 4.79 -18.53 7.13
N LEU A 112 4.62 -17.34 6.56
CA LEU A 112 3.99 -17.16 5.24
C LEU A 112 4.75 -17.83 4.07
N ASN A 113 6.04 -18.14 4.25
CA ASN A 113 6.87 -18.80 3.25
C ASN A 113 6.86 -20.33 3.35
N ASP A 114 6.28 -20.90 4.41
CA ASP A 114 6.12 -22.34 4.54
C ASP A 114 5.03 -22.83 3.56
N LYS A 115 5.06 -24.14 3.26
CA LYS A 115 4.03 -24.76 2.41
C LYS A 115 2.64 -24.51 3.00
N LEU A 116 1.66 -24.29 2.13
CA LEU A 116 0.26 -24.14 2.54
C LEU A 116 -0.20 -25.34 3.37
N VAL A 117 -0.92 -25.03 4.44
CA VAL A 117 -1.62 -26.00 5.29
C VAL A 117 -2.82 -26.51 4.52
N ASN A 118 -2.99 -27.83 4.48
CA ASN A 118 -4.10 -28.47 3.80
C ASN A 118 -5.13 -28.88 4.86
N CYS A 119 -6.37 -28.52 4.60
CA CYS A 119 -7.49 -28.89 5.44
C CYS A 119 -8.62 -29.45 4.58
N TRP A 120 -9.42 -30.29 5.20
CA TRP A 120 -10.61 -30.81 4.57
C TRP A 120 -11.79 -30.71 5.52
N ILE A 121 -12.96 -30.56 4.94
CA ILE A 121 -14.25 -30.45 5.62
C ILE A 121 -15.20 -31.42 4.92
N ILE A 122 -15.99 -32.16 5.69
CA ILE A 122 -17.08 -32.97 5.17
C ILE A 122 -18.39 -32.42 5.71
N THR A 123 -19.31 -32.10 4.81
CA THR A 123 -20.64 -31.61 5.14
C THR A 123 -21.70 -32.47 4.47
N GLU A 124 -22.92 -32.39 4.99
CA GLU A 124 -24.11 -32.74 4.21
C GLU A 124 -24.40 -31.65 3.17
N SER A 125 -25.19 -31.99 2.15
CA SER A 125 -25.58 -31.04 1.08
C SER A 125 -26.40 -29.85 1.59
N ASN A 126 -27.01 -29.96 2.78
CA ASN A 126 -27.79 -28.89 3.41
C ASN A 126 -26.95 -27.89 4.22
N GLY A 127 -25.62 -28.06 4.29
CA GLY A 127 -24.72 -27.16 5.03
C GLY A 127 -24.31 -27.66 6.41
N GLN A 128 -24.90 -28.75 6.92
CA GLN A 128 -24.50 -29.33 8.20
C GLN A 128 -23.06 -29.86 8.14
N ILE A 129 -22.21 -29.37 9.04
CA ILE A 129 -20.81 -29.80 9.14
C ILE A 129 -20.76 -31.11 9.92
N LEU A 130 -20.23 -32.17 9.30
CA LEU A 130 -20.08 -33.49 9.94
C LEU A 130 -18.73 -33.66 10.60
N SER A 131 -17.66 -33.25 9.91
CA SER A 131 -16.32 -33.33 10.45
C SER A 131 -15.34 -32.48 9.65
N SER A 132 -14.19 -32.22 10.25
CA SER A 132 -13.11 -31.51 9.60
C SER A 132 -11.74 -32.02 10.05
N HIS A 133 -10.71 -31.65 9.30
CA HIS A 133 -9.34 -31.91 9.70
C HIS A 133 -8.35 -31.00 8.99
N CYS A 134 -7.16 -30.93 9.56
CA CYS A 134 -6.09 -30.09 9.08
C CYS A 134 -4.76 -30.77 9.37
N ASP A 135 -3.77 -30.60 8.49
CA ASP A 135 -2.42 -31.15 8.65
C ASP A 135 -1.51 -30.29 9.55
N CYS A 136 -2.04 -29.21 10.14
CA CYS A 136 -1.32 -28.40 11.12
C CYS A 136 -1.21 -29.08 12.50
N VAL A 137 -0.33 -28.55 13.35
CA VAL A 137 -0.08 -29.05 14.72
C VAL A 137 -1.37 -29.10 15.58
N ALA A 138 -2.28 -28.15 15.38
CA ALA A 138 -3.57 -28.11 16.09
C ALA A 138 -4.71 -28.84 15.35
N GLY A 139 -4.42 -29.46 14.19
CA GLY A 139 -5.42 -30.05 13.31
C GLY A 139 -6.10 -31.31 13.86
N LEU A 140 -5.44 -31.96 14.83
CA LEU A 140 -6.06 -33.00 15.67
C LEU A 140 -7.23 -32.46 16.49
N GLY A 141 -7.35 -31.15 16.71
CA GLY A 141 -8.45 -30.50 17.43
C GLY A 141 -9.72 -30.25 16.61
N GLU A 142 -9.66 -30.38 15.27
CA GLU A 142 -10.78 -30.15 14.32
C GLU A 142 -11.35 -28.72 14.31
N SER A 143 -10.96 -27.90 15.26
CA SER A 143 -11.39 -26.52 15.42
C SER A 143 -10.22 -25.54 15.24
N CYS A 144 -9.14 -25.94 14.56
CA CYS A 144 -8.01 -25.04 14.35
C CYS A 144 -8.40 -23.82 13.49
N THR A 145 -7.66 -22.72 13.64
CA THR A 145 -7.97 -21.47 12.90
C THR A 145 -7.96 -21.63 11.38
N HIS A 146 -7.18 -22.57 10.83
CA HIS A 146 -7.16 -22.83 9.38
C HIS A 146 -8.49 -23.41 8.89
N VAL A 147 -9.05 -24.39 9.60
CA VAL A 147 -10.36 -24.99 9.28
C VAL A 147 -11.45 -23.92 9.40
N SER A 148 -11.43 -23.14 10.48
CA SER A 148 -12.39 -22.07 10.69
C SER A 148 -12.29 -20.96 9.64
N ALA A 149 -11.08 -20.65 9.16
CA ALA A 149 -10.92 -19.70 8.05
C ALA A 149 -11.59 -20.21 6.76
N VAL A 150 -11.52 -21.52 6.48
CA VAL A 150 -12.21 -22.11 5.32
C VAL A 150 -13.72 -22.09 5.50
N PHE A 151 -14.25 -22.39 6.69
CA PHE A 151 -15.68 -22.24 6.98
C PHE A 151 -16.18 -20.82 6.67
N PHE A 152 -15.50 -19.80 7.20
CA PHE A 152 -15.87 -18.40 6.95
C PHE A 152 -15.66 -17.99 5.49
N PHE A 153 -14.66 -18.54 4.80
CA PHE A 153 -14.48 -18.29 3.37
C PHE A 153 -15.67 -18.82 2.55
N ILE A 154 -16.21 -19.99 2.89
CA ILE A 154 -17.39 -20.57 2.24
C ILE A 154 -18.63 -19.71 2.50
N ASP A 155 -18.95 -19.40 3.77
CA ASP A 155 -20.09 -18.54 4.14
C ASP A 155 -20.01 -17.17 3.46
N MET A 156 -18.82 -16.54 3.44
CA MET A 156 -18.61 -15.25 2.75
C MET A 156 -18.79 -15.36 1.22
N SER A 157 -18.30 -16.45 0.62
CA SER A 157 -18.42 -16.67 -0.83
C SER A 157 -19.87 -16.89 -1.23
N LEU A 158 -20.63 -17.64 -0.43
CA LEU A 158 -22.06 -17.87 -0.62
C LEU A 158 -22.87 -16.60 -0.42
N ARG A 159 -22.63 -15.80 0.63
CA ARG A 159 -23.32 -14.50 0.81
C ARG A 159 -23.06 -13.55 -0.36
N ARG A 160 -21.85 -13.56 -0.89
CA ARG A 160 -21.52 -12.79 -2.11
C ARG A 160 -22.26 -13.36 -3.32
N PHE A 161 -22.36 -14.68 -3.45
CA PHE A 161 -23.05 -15.34 -4.55
C PHE A 161 -24.59 -15.18 -4.51
N GLU A 162 -25.23 -15.43 -3.37
CA GLU A 162 -26.68 -15.30 -3.15
C GLU A 162 -27.13 -13.82 -3.22
N GLY A 163 -26.28 -12.88 -2.81
CA GLY A 163 -26.54 -11.44 -3.01
C GLY A 163 -26.50 -10.97 -4.47
N HIS A 164 -26.09 -11.82 -5.42
CA HIS A 164 -25.89 -11.49 -6.84
C HIS A 164 -26.97 -12.02 -7.80
N GLU A 165 -28.09 -12.59 -7.32
CA GLU A 165 -29.27 -12.75 -8.20
C GLU A 165 -30.03 -11.42 -8.38
N ASP A 166 -30.08 -10.56 -7.36
CA ASP A 166 -30.81 -9.27 -7.43
C ASP A 166 -29.91 -8.02 -7.58
N THR A 167 -28.58 -8.15 -7.64
CA THR A 167 -27.68 -7.00 -7.81
C THR A 167 -26.49 -7.24 -8.73
N LYS A 168 -26.71 -7.81 -9.92
CA LYS A 168 -25.70 -7.66 -10.98
C LYS A 168 -25.64 -6.20 -11.41
N SER A 169 -24.52 -5.54 -11.11
CA SER A 169 -24.24 -4.24 -11.69
C SER A 169 -24.09 -4.39 -13.21
N VAL A 170 -24.41 -3.35 -13.97
CA VAL A 170 -24.37 -3.34 -15.45
C VAL A 170 -22.99 -3.68 -16.03
N THR A 171 -21.94 -3.72 -15.20
CA THR A 171 -20.56 -4.08 -15.57
C THR A 171 -20.23 -5.56 -15.42
N ASP A 172 -21.04 -6.35 -14.69
CA ASP A 172 -20.79 -7.78 -14.41
C ASP A 172 -21.53 -8.72 -15.36
N VAL A 173 -22.32 -8.16 -16.28
CA VAL A 173 -22.96 -8.87 -17.40
C VAL A 173 -22.24 -8.49 -18.68
N LYS A 174 -22.11 -9.44 -19.63
CA LYS A 174 -21.63 -9.14 -20.98
C LYS A 174 -22.50 -8.00 -21.53
N ALA A 175 -21.88 -6.88 -21.91
CA ALA A 175 -22.58 -5.64 -22.27
C ALA A 175 -23.79 -5.93 -23.17
N TYR A 176 -25.00 -5.68 -22.65
CA TYR A 176 -26.27 -5.94 -23.34
C TYR A 176 -26.80 -4.72 -24.08
N TRP A 177 -25.97 -3.69 -24.28
CA TRP A 177 -26.20 -2.78 -25.39
C TRP A 177 -26.30 -3.66 -26.63
N LYS A 178 -27.52 -3.88 -27.12
CA LYS A 178 -27.73 -4.41 -28.46
C LYS A 178 -26.88 -3.51 -29.33
N ALA A 179 -25.78 -4.06 -29.86
CA ALA A 179 -24.95 -3.30 -30.79
C ALA A 179 -25.92 -2.77 -31.85
N PRO A 180 -26.01 -1.44 -32.04
CA PRO A 180 -26.90 -0.91 -33.05
C PRO A 180 -26.52 -1.61 -34.36
N SER A 181 -27.52 -2.13 -35.06
CA SER A 181 -27.34 -2.90 -36.29
C SER A 181 -26.59 -2.12 -37.38
N LYS A 182 -26.44 -0.80 -37.18
CA LYS A 182 -25.51 0.07 -37.89
C LYS A 182 -24.54 0.71 -36.89
N ILE A 183 -23.24 0.46 -37.09
CA ILE A 183 -22.19 1.22 -36.42
C ILE A 183 -22.19 2.63 -37.04
N ALA A 184 -22.70 3.62 -36.32
CA ALA A 184 -22.57 5.02 -36.72
C ALA A 184 -21.20 5.54 -36.26
N GLY A 185 -20.47 6.19 -37.16
CA GLY A 185 -19.23 6.87 -36.82
C GLY A 185 -19.47 8.10 -35.92
N PRO A 186 -18.42 8.57 -35.21
CA PRO A 186 -18.54 9.76 -34.37
C PRO A 186 -18.95 10.98 -35.21
N SER A 187 -20.00 11.69 -34.77
CA SER A 187 -20.53 12.91 -35.40
C SER A 187 -20.50 14.07 -34.38
N LYS A 188 -20.46 15.32 -34.85
CA LYS A 188 -20.54 16.47 -33.94
C LYS A 188 -21.94 16.49 -33.29
N LEU A 189 -22.02 16.94 -32.04
CA LEU A 189 -23.26 16.90 -31.25
C LEU A 189 -24.45 17.60 -31.93
N VAL A 190 -24.18 18.67 -32.69
CA VAL A 190 -25.18 19.43 -33.48
C VAL A 190 -25.77 18.63 -34.64
N ASP A 191 -25.05 17.62 -35.13
CA ASP A 191 -25.42 16.83 -36.31
C ASP A 191 -26.09 15.49 -35.92
N ILE A 192 -26.29 15.23 -34.62
CA ILE A 192 -26.94 14.01 -34.13
C ILE A 192 -28.44 14.26 -34.00
N ASP A 193 -29.23 13.55 -34.81
CA ASP A 193 -30.68 13.53 -34.70
C ASP A 193 -31.12 12.59 -33.55
N PHE A 194 -31.67 13.17 -32.49
CA PHE A 194 -32.16 12.45 -31.30
C PHE A 194 -33.65 12.09 -31.38
N THR A 195 -34.33 12.35 -32.50
CA THR A 195 -35.73 11.97 -32.65
C THR A 195 -35.86 10.45 -32.80
N ILE A 196 -36.63 9.82 -31.91
CA ILE A 196 -36.87 8.37 -31.94
C ILE A 196 -37.61 8.04 -33.25
N PRO A 197 -37.16 7.05 -34.05
CA PRO A 197 -37.86 6.68 -35.27
C PRO A 197 -39.28 6.22 -34.96
N ALA A 198 -40.29 6.94 -35.45
CA ALA A 198 -41.71 6.61 -35.28
C ALA A 198 -42.06 5.15 -35.65
N LYS A 199 -41.26 4.51 -36.51
CA LYS A 199 -41.40 3.11 -36.93
C LYS A 199 -41.21 2.09 -35.80
N LEU A 200 -40.48 2.41 -34.73
CA LEU A 200 -40.31 1.50 -33.57
C LEU A 200 -41.54 1.48 -32.65
N TYR A 201 -42.38 2.51 -32.70
CA TYR A 201 -43.59 2.59 -31.88
C TYR A 201 -44.73 1.75 -32.48
N GLN A 202 -44.80 1.63 -33.81
CA GLN A 202 -45.90 0.93 -34.49
C GLN A 202 -45.78 -0.60 -34.50
N SER A 203 -44.59 -1.17 -34.26
CA SER A 203 -44.39 -2.62 -34.33
C SER A 203 -44.60 -3.36 -33.00
N SER A 204 -44.85 -2.66 -31.90
CA SER A 204 -45.02 -3.25 -30.56
C SER A 204 -46.47 -3.27 -30.07
N CYS A 205 -47.41 -2.73 -30.85
CA CYS A 205 -48.83 -2.64 -30.51
C CYS A 205 -49.71 -3.57 -31.36
N VAL A 206 -49.46 -4.89 -31.29
CA VAL A 206 -50.35 -5.92 -31.87
C VAL A 206 -50.83 -6.94 -30.81
N ASN A 207 -50.54 -6.74 -29.53
CA ASN A 207 -51.15 -7.55 -28.46
C ASN A 207 -52.15 -6.72 -27.67
N GLU A 208 -53.35 -7.25 -27.46
CA GLU A 208 -54.57 -6.58 -26.96
C GLU A 208 -54.52 -6.05 -25.51
N ASP A 209 -53.38 -6.12 -24.82
CA ASP A 209 -53.20 -5.48 -23.52
C ASP A 209 -52.41 -4.17 -23.69
N GLY A 210 -53.15 -3.06 -23.81
CA GLY A 210 -52.55 -1.73 -23.91
C GLY A 210 -51.68 -1.38 -22.69
N PRO A 211 -50.69 -0.48 -22.84
CA PRO A 211 -49.87 -0.02 -21.72
C PRO A 211 -50.74 0.70 -20.68
N LEU A 212 -50.59 0.33 -19.40
CA LEU A 212 -51.32 0.90 -18.25
C LEU A 212 -51.19 2.42 -18.08
N TYR A 213 -50.26 3.07 -18.79
CA TYR A 213 -50.03 4.51 -18.71
C TYR A 213 -49.61 5.07 -20.08
N MET A 214 -50.46 5.91 -20.67
CA MET A 214 -50.07 6.84 -21.73
C MET A 214 -49.44 8.06 -21.05
N ARG A 215 -48.15 8.32 -21.28
CA ARG A 215 -47.57 9.62 -20.91
C ARG A 215 -48.03 10.64 -21.95
N GLU A 216 -48.83 11.61 -21.53
CA GLU A 216 -49.05 12.84 -22.29
C GLU A 216 -47.70 13.54 -22.42
N ASN A 217 -47.13 13.52 -23.63
CA ASN A 217 -45.87 14.19 -23.95
C ASN A 217 -46.09 15.69 -24.20
N GLU A 218 -46.76 16.40 -23.29
CA GLU A 218 -46.58 17.85 -23.20
C GLU A 218 -45.29 18.08 -22.43
N GLN A 219 -44.15 18.15 -23.14
CA GLN A 219 -42.93 18.62 -22.50
C GLN A 219 -43.19 20.04 -21.99
N PRO A 220 -43.04 20.30 -20.68
CA PRO A 220 -43.21 21.65 -20.17
C PRO A 220 -42.24 22.57 -20.90
N THR A 221 -42.72 23.73 -21.33
CA THR A 221 -41.89 24.76 -21.97
C THR A 221 -40.85 25.23 -20.95
N ILE A 222 -39.63 24.71 -21.06
CA ILE A 222 -38.53 25.09 -20.18
C ILE A 222 -38.06 26.49 -20.60
N PRO A 223 -38.07 27.49 -19.70
CA PRO A 223 -37.60 28.82 -20.02
C PRO A 223 -36.11 28.79 -20.40
N TYR A 224 -35.75 29.55 -21.43
CA TYR A 224 -34.36 29.69 -21.87
C TYR A 224 -33.53 30.39 -20.78
N VAL A 225 -32.48 29.74 -20.30
CA VAL A 225 -31.54 30.31 -19.34
C VAL A 225 -30.45 31.07 -20.10
N SER A 226 -30.32 32.37 -19.82
CA SER A 226 -29.25 33.19 -20.41
C SER A 226 -27.86 32.80 -19.85
N GLY A 227 -26.79 33.10 -20.61
CA GLY A 227 -25.41 32.84 -20.17
C GLY A 227 -25.05 33.52 -18.85
N ASP A 228 -25.56 34.75 -18.62
CA ASP A 228 -25.33 35.49 -17.39
C ASP A 228 -26.05 34.87 -16.19
N GLU A 229 -27.26 34.37 -16.40
CA GLU A 229 -28.03 33.67 -15.37
C GLU A 229 -27.36 32.35 -14.98
N LEU A 230 -26.86 31.59 -15.97
CA LEU A 230 -26.06 30.39 -15.74
C LEU A 230 -24.80 30.73 -14.93
N HIS A 231 -24.05 31.78 -15.30
CA HIS A 231 -22.85 32.20 -14.58
C HIS A 231 -23.14 32.60 -13.14
N ARG A 232 -24.27 33.27 -12.89
CA ARG A 232 -24.74 33.62 -11.53
C ARG A 232 -25.03 32.38 -10.70
N VAL A 233 -25.77 31.41 -11.26
CA VAL A 233 -26.08 30.14 -10.58
C VAL A 233 -24.80 29.35 -10.28
N LEU A 234 -23.89 29.24 -11.24
CA LEU A 234 -22.61 28.57 -11.04
C LEU A 234 -21.79 29.25 -9.93
N ARG A 235 -21.68 30.59 -9.95
CA ARG A 235 -20.97 31.33 -8.88
C ARG A 235 -21.54 31.03 -7.49
N ASN A 236 -22.86 30.96 -7.34
CA ASN A 236 -23.50 30.59 -6.07
C ASN A 236 -23.20 29.13 -5.68
N LEU A 237 -23.22 28.21 -6.64
CA LEU A 237 -22.89 26.79 -6.39
C LEU A 237 -21.42 26.60 -6.01
N ARG A 238 -20.49 27.43 -6.53
CA ARG A 238 -19.07 27.36 -6.16
C ARG A 238 -18.83 27.62 -4.68
N ALA A 239 -19.65 28.45 -4.04
CA ALA A 239 -19.56 28.73 -2.62
C ALA A 239 -19.99 27.55 -1.73
N THR A 240 -20.57 26.49 -2.32
CA THR A 240 -20.94 25.28 -1.58
C THR A 240 -19.76 24.30 -1.48
N PRO A 241 -19.70 23.44 -0.45
CA PRO A 241 -18.59 22.50 -0.24
C PRO A 241 -18.35 21.50 -1.38
N ARG A 242 -19.37 21.24 -2.22
CA ARG A 242 -19.33 20.24 -3.28
C ARG A 242 -19.13 20.85 -4.68
N GLY A 243 -19.32 22.15 -4.84
CA GLY A 243 -19.27 22.80 -6.15
C GLY A 243 -20.25 22.20 -7.16
N CYS A 244 -19.99 22.40 -8.45
CA CYS A 244 -20.75 21.80 -9.55
C CYS A 244 -19.79 21.39 -10.68
N VAL A 245 -20.03 20.24 -11.32
CA VAL A 245 -19.21 19.74 -12.44
C VAL A 245 -19.12 20.73 -13.60
N LEU A 246 -20.14 21.55 -13.80
CA LEU A 246 -20.19 22.58 -14.85
C LEU A 246 -19.09 23.64 -14.70
N HIS A 247 -18.51 23.83 -13.51
CA HIS A 247 -17.34 24.70 -13.34
C HIS A 247 -16.12 24.20 -14.12
N LEU A 248 -16.01 22.89 -14.39
CA LEU A 248 -14.88 22.32 -15.15
C LEU A 248 -15.00 22.56 -16.65
N THR A 249 -16.21 22.83 -17.16
CA THR A 249 -16.47 22.99 -18.59
C THR A 249 -16.84 24.41 -18.98
N THR A 250 -17.36 25.22 -18.04
CA THR A 250 -17.89 26.57 -18.32
C THR A 250 -16.83 27.64 -18.04
N LYS A 251 -16.51 28.49 -19.03
CA LYS A 251 -15.65 29.66 -18.85
C LYS A 251 -16.41 30.77 -18.10
N PRO A 252 -15.77 31.54 -17.19
CA PRO A 252 -14.34 31.55 -16.87
C PRO A 252 -13.90 30.51 -15.82
N PHE A 253 -14.85 29.86 -15.14
CA PHE A 253 -14.58 28.96 -14.00
C PHE A 253 -13.61 27.82 -14.33
N SER A 254 -13.72 27.23 -15.52
CA SER A 254 -12.84 26.14 -15.95
C SER A 254 -11.39 26.57 -16.06
N GLN A 255 -11.15 27.82 -16.48
CA GLN A 255 -9.82 28.39 -16.61
C GLN A 255 -9.23 28.75 -15.24
N GLU A 256 -10.06 29.23 -14.31
CA GLU A 256 -9.66 29.48 -12.94
C GLU A 256 -9.28 28.18 -12.21
N ILE A 257 -10.11 27.13 -12.32
CA ILE A 257 -9.81 25.82 -11.74
C ILE A 257 -8.56 25.21 -12.37
N ALA A 258 -8.38 25.32 -13.69
CA ALA A 258 -7.16 24.86 -14.35
C ALA A 258 -5.92 25.61 -13.82
N THR A 259 -6.03 26.91 -13.58
CA THR A 259 -4.95 27.73 -13.01
C THR A 259 -4.65 27.33 -11.57
N GLU A 260 -5.69 27.10 -10.76
CA GLU A 260 -5.57 26.61 -9.38
C GLU A 260 -4.93 25.22 -9.32
N LEU A 261 -5.34 24.29 -10.20
CA LEU A 261 -4.76 22.95 -10.29
C LEU A 261 -3.30 23.01 -10.73
N LYS A 262 -2.96 23.85 -11.72
CA LYS A 262 -1.56 24.08 -12.11
C LYS A 262 -0.73 24.62 -10.94
N SER A 263 -1.28 25.56 -10.17
CA SER A 263 -0.62 26.08 -8.96
C SER A 263 -0.37 24.98 -7.90
N LYS A 264 -1.34 24.07 -7.70
CA LYS A 264 -1.24 22.92 -6.77
C LYS A 264 -0.27 21.83 -7.22
N GLN A 265 0.11 21.83 -8.49
CA GLN A 265 1.07 20.88 -9.09
C GLN A 265 2.48 21.47 -9.19
N THR A 266 2.64 22.78 -8.92
CA THR A 266 3.92 23.45 -9.14
C THR A 266 4.99 22.84 -8.21
N PHE A 267 6.18 22.58 -8.75
CA PHE A 267 7.35 22.02 -8.04
C PHE A 267 7.22 20.57 -7.52
N LYS A 268 6.12 19.86 -7.80
CA LYS A 268 6.01 18.42 -7.57
C LYS A 268 6.71 17.66 -8.69
N LEU A 269 7.76 16.91 -8.35
CA LEU A 269 8.59 16.21 -9.36
C LEU A 269 7.91 14.97 -9.95
N SER A 270 6.84 14.47 -9.33
CA SER A 270 6.03 13.37 -9.87
C SER A 270 5.41 13.68 -11.23
N PHE A 271 5.27 14.97 -11.59
CA PHE A 271 4.74 15.41 -12.89
C PHE A 271 5.79 15.47 -14.01
N LEU A 272 7.06 15.17 -13.71
CA LEU A 272 8.13 15.07 -14.71
C LEU A 272 7.93 13.86 -15.62
N TYR A 273 7.25 12.82 -15.14
CA TYR A 273 7.03 11.60 -15.90
C TYR A 273 6.25 11.86 -17.20
N ARG A 274 6.69 11.20 -18.26
CA ARG A 274 6.08 11.21 -19.58
C ARG A 274 6.05 9.78 -20.13
N PRO A 275 4.89 9.24 -20.53
CA PRO A 275 4.81 7.89 -21.11
C PRO A 275 5.73 7.71 -22.33
N GLU A 276 5.96 8.78 -23.09
CA GLU A 276 6.81 8.76 -24.29
C GLU A 276 8.28 8.48 -23.94
N TYR A 277 8.71 8.88 -22.73
CA TYR A 277 10.07 8.70 -22.25
C TYR A 277 10.35 7.27 -21.72
N GLU A 278 9.35 6.38 -21.66
CA GLU A 278 9.59 5.00 -21.23
C GLU A 278 10.42 4.18 -22.23
N ALA A 279 10.42 4.57 -23.51
CA ALA A 279 11.17 3.91 -24.57
C ALA A 279 12.52 4.57 -24.90
N GLU A 280 12.85 5.67 -24.22
CA GLU A 280 14.10 6.43 -24.45
C GLU A 280 15.33 5.76 -23.83
N THR A 281 16.50 6.05 -24.41
CA THR A 281 17.78 5.58 -23.86
C THR A 281 18.15 6.31 -22.57
N LEU A 282 18.97 5.69 -21.72
CA LEU A 282 19.45 6.31 -20.49
C LEU A 282 20.18 7.65 -20.77
N GLU A 283 20.99 7.69 -21.82
CA GLU A 283 21.75 8.88 -22.21
C GLU A 283 20.82 10.03 -22.60
N ASN A 284 19.77 9.76 -23.37
CA ASN A 284 18.76 10.76 -23.73
C ASN A 284 18.01 11.28 -22.49
N LEU A 285 17.58 10.39 -21.60
CA LEU A 285 16.90 10.79 -20.37
C LEU A 285 17.79 11.64 -19.46
N GLN A 286 19.09 11.32 -19.38
CA GLN A 286 20.07 12.12 -18.65
C GLN A 286 20.25 13.49 -19.28
N LYS A 287 20.32 13.58 -20.62
CA LYS A 287 20.40 14.86 -21.34
C LYS A 287 19.17 15.73 -21.05
N ILE A 288 17.97 15.19 -21.24
CA ILE A 288 16.71 15.88 -20.94
C ILE A 288 16.69 16.35 -19.47
N GLY A 289 17.01 15.44 -18.54
CA GLY A 289 17.02 15.75 -17.11
C GLY A 289 18.00 16.85 -16.72
N ASN A 290 19.16 16.96 -17.39
CA ASN A 290 20.16 17.99 -17.12
C ASN A 290 19.76 19.38 -17.63
N GLU A 291 18.85 19.46 -18.61
CA GLU A 291 18.32 20.72 -19.14
C GLU A 291 17.16 21.29 -18.31
N LEU A 292 16.58 20.48 -17.40
CA LEU A 292 15.46 20.90 -16.57
C LEU A 292 15.90 21.82 -15.41
N ASP A 293 15.23 22.96 -15.28
CA ASP A 293 15.30 23.77 -14.06
C ASP A 293 14.34 23.22 -13.00
N LEU A 294 14.91 22.70 -11.91
CA LEU A 294 14.17 22.15 -10.78
C LEU A 294 14.07 23.13 -9.61
N SER A 295 14.64 24.33 -9.75
CA SER A 295 14.74 25.33 -8.70
C SER A 295 13.36 25.70 -8.17
N VAL A 296 13.24 25.74 -6.85
CA VAL A 296 12.02 26.17 -6.16
C VAL A 296 12.29 27.55 -5.56
N PRO A 297 11.54 28.60 -5.91
CA PRO A 297 11.71 29.92 -5.32
C PRO A 297 11.58 29.89 -3.79
N ILE A 298 12.33 30.75 -3.09
CA ILE A 298 12.41 30.71 -1.63
C ILE A 298 11.04 30.87 -0.94
N ASP A 299 10.15 31.68 -1.49
CA ASP A 299 8.80 31.86 -0.95
C ASP A 299 7.93 30.62 -1.13
N GLU A 300 8.13 29.87 -2.21
CA GLU A 300 7.47 28.59 -2.43
C GLU A 300 8.04 27.50 -1.52
N CYS A 301 9.35 27.48 -1.27
CA CYS A 301 9.95 26.61 -0.26
C CYS A 301 9.30 26.82 1.11
N ARG A 302 9.09 28.08 1.52
CA ARG A 302 8.41 28.43 2.79
C ARG A 302 6.95 27.98 2.83
N LYS A 303 6.22 28.10 1.72
CA LYS A 303 4.84 27.62 1.61
C LYS A 303 4.76 26.09 1.70
N ILE A 304 5.66 25.38 1.01
CA ILE A 304 5.73 23.92 1.02
C ILE A 304 6.07 23.41 2.42
N GLU A 305 7.02 24.03 3.10
CA GLU A 305 7.36 23.70 4.49
C GLU A 305 6.10 23.78 5.38
N LYS A 306 5.42 24.93 5.42
CA LYS A 306 4.20 25.12 6.22
C LYS A 306 3.07 24.14 5.87
N LEU A 307 2.88 23.88 4.58
CA LEU A 307 1.88 22.92 4.09
C LEU A 307 2.15 21.49 4.58
N THR A 308 3.42 21.17 4.83
CA THR A 308 3.89 19.81 5.11
C THR A 308 4.37 19.61 6.55
N VAL A 309 4.09 20.55 7.46
CA VAL A 309 4.40 20.51 8.91
C VAL A 309 3.96 19.21 9.58
N LYS A 310 2.86 18.60 9.13
CA LYS A 310 2.36 17.31 9.68
C LYS A 310 3.17 16.08 9.26
N GLN A 311 4.21 16.28 8.44
CA GLN A 311 5.16 15.27 7.96
C GLN A 311 4.49 13.97 7.52
N ALA A 312 4.78 12.84 8.19
CA ALA A 312 4.27 11.51 7.85
C ALA A 312 2.73 11.39 7.87
N HIS A 313 2.03 12.35 8.48
CA HIS A 313 0.56 12.43 8.47
C HIS A 313 0.01 13.32 7.34
N SER A 314 0.85 13.89 6.49
CA SER A 314 0.47 14.69 5.31
C SER A 314 0.80 13.93 4.02
N LYS A 315 -0.20 13.83 3.13
CA LYS A 315 0.02 13.28 1.78
C LYS A 315 0.92 14.22 0.96
N GLU A 316 0.72 15.52 1.12
CA GLU A 316 1.49 16.57 0.45
C GLU A 316 2.98 16.45 0.78
N TRP A 317 3.33 16.09 2.01
CA TRP A 317 4.71 15.83 2.40
C TRP A 317 5.34 14.70 1.58
N PHE A 318 4.63 13.60 1.35
CA PHE A 318 5.12 12.53 0.46
C PHE A 318 5.19 12.97 -1.00
N ASP A 319 4.20 13.72 -1.49
CA ASP A 319 4.17 14.24 -2.86
C ASP A 319 5.38 15.13 -3.15
N TYR A 320 5.72 16.08 -2.26
CA TYR A 320 6.86 16.98 -2.45
C TYR A 320 8.22 16.29 -2.20
N ARG A 321 8.26 15.19 -1.43
CA ARG A 321 9.47 14.36 -1.27
C ARG A 321 9.74 13.45 -2.46
N THR A 322 8.71 13.12 -3.23
CA THR A 322 8.81 12.22 -4.38
C THR A 322 9.87 12.72 -5.35
N GLY A 323 10.86 11.87 -5.62
CA GLY A 323 11.95 12.19 -6.53
C GLY A 323 12.97 13.19 -5.98
N ARG A 324 12.96 13.51 -4.67
CA ARG A 324 14.01 14.28 -3.99
C ARG A 324 14.80 13.38 -3.05
N ILE A 325 16.13 13.52 -3.04
CA ILE A 325 16.97 12.81 -2.08
C ILE A 325 16.76 13.46 -0.72
N THR A 326 16.20 12.68 0.22
CA THR A 326 15.90 13.17 1.56
C THR A 326 17.04 12.90 2.53
N ALA A 327 17.16 13.71 3.59
CA ALA A 327 18.22 13.60 4.59
C ALA A 327 18.47 12.17 5.09
N SER A 328 17.42 11.41 5.42
CA SER A 328 17.53 10.02 5.89
C SER A 328 18.00 9.01 4.82
N LYS A 329 18.01 9.39 3.54
CA LYS A 329 18.50 8.58 2.41
C LYS A 329 19.87 9.04 1.91
N PHE A 330 20.40 10.16 2.40
CA PHE A 330 21.60 10.80 1.89
C PHE A 330 22.82 9.88 1.89
N LYS A 331 23.11 9.21 3.02
CA LYS A 331 24.23 8.26 3.10
C LYS A 331 24.09 7.13 2.09
N GLY A 332 22.89 6.57 1.95
CA GLY A 332 22.62 5.49 1.02
C GLY A 332 22.95 5.89 -0.41
N VAL A 333 22.54 7.09 -0.81
CA VAL A 333 22.88 7.66 -2.13
C VAL A 333 24.39 7.86 -2.27
N CYS A 334 25.04 8.46 -1.28
CA CYS A 334 26.49 8.77 -1.32
C CYS A 334 27.40 7.54 -1.37
N ARG A 335 26.86 6.35 -1.07
CA ARG A 335 27.60 5.08 -1.00
C ARG A 335 27.10 4.04 -2.00
N THR A 336 26.05 4.36 -2.76
CA THR A 336 25.57 3.48 -3.83
C THR A 336 26.41 3.69 -5.07
N ASP A 337 26.79 2.59 -5.72
CA ASP A 337 27.43 2.63 -7.03
C ASP A 337 26.42 3.10 -8.10
N ILE A 338 26.78 4.14 -8.84
CA ILE A 338 25.96 4.71 -9.93
C ILE A 338 25.81 3.71 -11.07
N ALA A 339 26.83 2.88 -11.35
CA ALA A 339 26.78 1.88 -12.41
C ALA A 339 25.82 0.73 -12.07
N LYS A 340 25.62 0.46 -10.77
CA LYS A 340 24.73 -0.59 -10.28
C LYS A 340 23.84 -0.08 -9.16
N PRO A 341 22.87 0.80 -9.47
CA PRO A 341 22.11 1.48 -8.45
C PRO A 341 21.13 0.52 -7.76
N SER A 342 21.00 0.68 -6.45
CA SER A 342 20.05 -0.13 -5.66
C SER A 342 18.61 0.20 -6.02
N ILE A 343 17.89 -0.76 -6.61
CA ILE A 343 16.47 -0.61 -6.96
C ILE A 343 15.60 -0.29 -5.73
N SER A 344 15.94 -0.83 -4.55
CA SER A 344 15.20 -0.51 -3.32
C SER A 344 15.42 0.93 -2.87
N LEU A 345 16.64 1.47 -3.05
CA LEU A 345 16.94 2.86 -2.78
C LEU A 345 16.18 3.78 -3.74
N ILE A 346 16.23 3.49 -5.05
CA ILE A 346 15.48 4.23 -6.08
C ILE A 346 14.00 4.26 -5.73
N LYS A 347 13.39 3.09 -5.47
CA LYS A 347 11.97 3.02 -5.10
C LYS A 347 11.65 3.81 -3.83
N SER A 348 12.54 3.82 -2.85
CA SER A 348 12.32 4.58 -1.62
C SER A 348 12.39 6.10 -1.81
N ILE A 349 13.03 6.59 -2.87
CA ILE A 349 13.14 8.00 -3.23
C ILE A 349 12.02 8.43 -4.19
N CYS A 350 11.77 7.64 -5.24
CA CYS A 350 10.82 7.97 -6.29
C CYS A 350 9.37 7.56 -5.96
N TYR A 351 9.16 6.61 -5.04
CA TYR A 351 7.82 6.11 -4.68
C TYR A 351 7.62 6.02 -3.16
N PRO A 352 7.87 7.10 -2.39
CA PRO A 352 7.91 7.03 -0.93
C PRO A 352 6.57 6.60 -0.32
N THR A 353 5.44 6.94 -0.94
CA THR A 353 4.09 6.52 -0.51
C THR A 353 3.90 4.99 -0.58
N LEU A 354 4.54 4.33 -1.54
CA LEU A 354 4.44 2.87 -1.74
C LEU A 354 5.45 2.08 -0.87
N GLN A 355 6.41 2.77 -0.25
CA GLN A 355 7.50 2.15 0.51
C GLN A 355 7.38 2.36 2.03
N GLN A 356 6.17 2.62 2.51
CA GLN A 356 5.90 2.73 3.95
C GLN A 356 6.03 1.36 4.61
N PHE A 357 6.95 1.23 5.56
CA PHE A 357 7.13 0.04 6.37
C PHE A 357 6.80 0.33 7.83
N LYS A 358 6.11 -0.60 8.49
CA LYS A 358 5.79 -0.51 9.92
C LYS A 358 6.41 -1.69 10.64
N THR A 359 7.37 -1.40 11.52
CA THR A 359 8.02 -2.36 12.41
C THR A 359 7.76 -1.96 13.86
N LEU A 360 8.00 -2.86 14.82
CA LEU A 360 7.91 -2.52 16.24
C LEU A 360 8.82 -1.34 16.60
N ALA A 361 10.02 -1.30 16.02
CA ALA A 361 10.98 -0.22 16.26
C ALA A 361 10.51 1.13 15.69
N THR A 362 9.99 1.17 14.47
CA THR A 362 9.47 2.42 13.87
C THR A 362 8.21 2.91 14.56
N ARG A 363 7.30 2.00 14.93
CA ARG A 363 6.10 2.35 15.73
C ARG A 363 6.48 2.89 17.11
N TYR A 364 7.45 2.27 17.77
CA TYR A 364 7.96 2.75 19.05
C TYR A 364 8.54 4.16 18.90
N GLY A 365 9.37 4.39 17.88
CA GLY A 365 9.91 5.70 17.52
C GLY A 365 8.81 6.76 17.41
N CYS A 366 7.87 6.55 16.49
CA CYS A 366 6.78 7.50 16.22
C CYS A 366 5.92 7.81 17.46
N ASN A 367 5.67 6.80 18.31
CA ASN A 367 4.83 6.96 19.49
C ASN A 367 5.52 7.74 20.62
N HIS A 368 6.84 7.76 20.68
CA HIS A 368 7.61 8.39 21.77
C HIS A 368 8.34 9.66 21.35
N GLU A 369 8.38 10.00 20.06
CA GLU A 369 9.06 11.20 19.55
C GLU A 369 8.57 12.49 20.22
N LYS A 370 7.25 12.66 20.36
CA LYS A 370 6.66 13.82 21.06
C LYS A 370 7.03 13.89 22.54
N LEU A 371 7.13 12.73 23.20
CA LEU A 371 7.54 12.66 24.60
C LEU A 371 9.04 13.00 24.74
N ALA A 372 9.87 12.44 23.86
CA ALA A 372 11.30 12.72 23.81
C ALA A 372 11.60 14.20 23.55
N TYR A 373 10.86 14.82 22.63
CA TYR A 373 10.97 16.26 22.39
C TYR A 373 10.57 17.06 23.63
N LYS A 374 9.49 16.68 24.31
CA LYS A 374 9.03 17.34 25.52
C LYS A 374 10.11 17.30 26.61
N ASP A 375 10.68 16.14 26.89
CA ASP A 375 11.73 15.98 27.92
C ASP A 375 12.96 16.82 27.57
N TYR A 376 13.44 16.75 26.33
CA TYR A 376 14.52 17.61 25.84
C TYR A 376 14.19 19.11 25.99
N SER A 377 12.99 19.53 25.58
CA SER A 377 12.58 20.94 25.59
C SER A 377 12.50 21.53 26.99
N ASN A 378 12.04 20.74 27.97
CA ASN A 378 11.97 21.18 29.37
C ASN A 378 13.37 21.45 29.93
N ASP A 379 14.31 20.53 29.71
CA ASP A 379 15.69 20.70 30.17
C ASP A 379 16.38 21.88 29.46
N MET A 380 16.16 22.02 28.15
CA MET A 380 16.74 23.14 27.42
C MET A 380 16.19 24.50 27.89
N ALA A 381 14.91 24.57 28.27
CA ALA A 381 14.32 25.79 28.83
C ALA A 381 14.88 26.19 30.20
N LEU A 382 15.42 25.23 30.96
CA LEU A 382 16.13 25.51 32.22
C LEU A 382 17.56 26.03 31.99
N LEU A 383 18.20 25.59 30.90
CA LEU A 383 19.60 25.90 30.59
C LEU A 383 19.77 27.10 29.66
N HIS A 384 18.76 27.42 28.86
CA HIS A 384 18.80 28.42 27.81
C HIS A 384 17.69 29.46 27.98
N GLY A 385 18.07 30.75 27.97
CA GLY A 385 17.12 31.87 28.05
C GLY A 385 16.23 31.94 26.80
N ASN A 386 14.93 32.19 27.03
CA ASN A 386 13.89 32.27 26.00
C ASN A 386 13.88 31.07 25.03
N PHE A 387 14.15 29.87 25.54
CA PHE A 387 14.12 28.67 24.71
C PHE A 387 12.71 28.40 24.18
N GLY A 388 12.61 28.26 22.86
CA GLY A 388 11.39 27.88 22.17
C GLY A 388 11.66 26.86 21.08
N GLY A 389 10.61 26.21 20.61
CA GLY A 389 10.71 25.40 19.42
C GLY A 389 9.39 25.25 18.70
N SER A 390 9.48 24.85 17.43
CA SER A 390 8.36 24.80 16.51
C SER A 390 8.41 23.54 15.66
N GLU A 391 7.23 23.04 15.28
CA GLU A 391 7.14 22.00 14.26
C GLU A 391 7.67 22.53 12.92
N VAL A 392 8.14 21.61 12.08
CA VAL A 392 8.71 21.93 10.77
C VAL A 392 8.33 20.88 9.74
N GLY A 393 8.02 21.31 8.52
CA GLY A 393 7.68 20.44 7.42
C GLY A 393 8.89 20.00 6.59
N LEU A 394 8.67 19.89 5.29
CA LEU A 394 9.73 19.65 4.31
C LEU A 394 10.43 20.95 3.95
N CYS A 395 11.66 21.11 4.40
CA CYS A 395 12.56 22.16 3.99
C CYS A 395 13.17 21.83 2.64
N LEU A 396 13.02 22.75 1.69
CA LEU A 396 13.64 22.74 0.37
C LEU A 396 14.58 23.94 0.25
N ASN A 397 15.61 23.81 -0.60
CA ASN A 397 16.57 24.89 -0.83
C ASN A 397 16.66 25.19 -2.33
N PRO A 398 16.48 26.45 -2.77
CA PRO A 398 16.59 26.82 -4.19
C PRO A 398 17.93 26.43 -4.82
N LYS A 399 19.02 26.45 -4.06
CA LYS A 399 20.37 26.07 -4.51
C LYS A 399 20.53 24.56 -4.70
N TYR A 400 19.69 23.77 -4.02
CA TYR A 400 19.76 22.31 -3.99
C TYR A 400 18.38 21.68 -4.23
N PRO A 401 17.77 21.88 -5.41
CA PRO A 401 16.37 21.50 -5.66
C PRO A 401 16.10 19.99 -5.59
N TYR A 402 17.14 19.20 -5.79
CA TYR A 402 17.15 17.73 -5.70
C TYR A 402 17.16 17.20 -4.26
N PHE A 403 17.37 18.08 -3.27
CA PHE A 403 17.49 17.74 -1.86
C PHE A 403 16.28 18.21 -1.05
N GLY A 404 15.95 17.45 -0.01
CA GLY A 404 14.91 17.82 0.94
C GLY A 404 15.23 17.32 2.35
N ALA A 405 14.85 18.09 3.36
CA ALA A 405 15.08 17.76 4.75
C ALA A 405 13.82 18.02 5.58
N SER A 406 13.53 17.14 6.54
CA SER A 406 12.52 17.38 7.56
C SER A 406 13.18 17.08 8.89
N PRO A 407 13.69 18.11 9.61
CA PRO A 407 14.08 17.95 11.01
C PRO A 407 12.88 17.56 11.87
N ASP A 408 13.12 17.02 13.07
CA ASP A 408 12.02 16.64 13.96
C ASP A 408 11.41 17.87 14.65
N ALA A 409 12.24 18.89 14.94
CA ALA A 409 11.79 20.20 15.40
C ALA A 409 12.83 21.29 15.08
N LEU A 410 12.36 22.55 15.01
CA LEU A 410 13.23 23.73 15.11
C LEU A 410 13.30 24.17 16.56
N VAL A 411 14.45 24.73 16.95
CA VAL A 411 14.69 25.26 18.30
C VAL A 411 15.42 26.59 18.22
N GLU A 412 15.11 27.48 19.13
CA GLU A 412 15.71 28.81 19.21
C GLU A 412 15.90 29.21 20.66
N CYS A 413 17.01 29.90 20.94
CA CYS A 413 17.23 30.56 22.22
C CYS A 413 18.21 31.73 22.06
N ASP A 414 18.25 32.62 23.05
CA ASP A 414 19.04 33.85 22.98
C ASP A 414 20.55 33.59 22.82
N CYS A 415 21.06 32.51 23.42
CA CYS A 415 22.49 32.22 23.44
C CYS A 415 22.99 31.38 22.26
N CYS A 416 22.13 30.55 21.65
CA CYS A 416 22.53 29.65 20.56
C CYS A 416 21.95 30.04 19.20
N GLY A 417 20.94 30.90 19.17
CA GLY A 417 20.19 31.22 17.96
C GLY A 417 19.34 30.06 17.45
N LEU A 418 19.01 30.09 16.16
CA LEU A 418 18.15 29.11 15.53
C LEU A 418 18.93 27.84 15.12
N GLY A 419 18.42 26.69 15.54
CA GLY A 419 18.90 25.37 15.18
C GLY A 419 17.75 24.37 14.98
N CYS A 420 18.09 23.10 14.84
CA CYS A 420 17.11 22.02 14.79
C CYS A 420 17.47 20.85 15.69
N VAL A 421 16.56 19.89 15.80
CA VAL A 421 16.74 18.67 16.60
C VAL A 421 16.44 17.45 15.73
N GLU A 422 17.26 16.42 15.92
CA GLU A 422 17.05 15.07 15.36
C GLU A 422 16.93 14.08 16.53
N ILE A 423 15.74 13.53 16.71
CA ILE A 423 15.34 12.67 17.82
C ILE A 423 15.34 11.21 17.36
N LYS A 424 15.88 10.35 18.20
CA LYS A 424 15.84 8.90 18.02
C LYS A 424 15.36 8.25 19.30
N CYS A 425 14.27 7.48 19.20
CA CYS A 425 13.79 6.61 20.28
C CYS A 425 14.04 5.14 19.86
N PRO A 426 15.27 4.63 19.98
CA PRO A 426 15.63 3.29 19.53
C PRO A 426 15.00 2.22 20.43
N TYR A 427 14.22 1.31 19.85
CA TYR A 427 13.54 0.25 20.60
C TYR A 427 14.50 -0.67 21.39
N CYS A 428 15.74 -0.84 20.93
CA CYS A 428 16.74 -1.64 21.64
C CYS A 428 17.26 -0.99 22.93
N ALA A 429 17.05 0.32 23.13
CA ALA A 429 17.46 1.05 24.33
C ALA A 429 16.28 1.51 25.19
N LYS A 430 15.04 1.09 24.87
CA LYS A 430 13.79 1.61 25.46
C LYS A 430 13.76 1.65 26.99
N ASP A 431 14.37 0.66 27.64
CA ASP A 431 14.36 0.46 29.10
C ASP A 431 15.78 0.55 29.69
N ILE A 432 16.78 1.05 28.95
CA ILE A 432 18.18 1.14 29.38
C ILE A 432 18.55 2.60 29.66
N GLY A 433 19.36 2.83 30.70
CA GLY A 433 19.99 4.12 30.98
C GLY A 433 21.00 4.50 29.90
N LEU A 434 20.93 5.73 29.39
CA LEU A 434 21.80 6.22 28.32
C LEU A 434 23.17 6.70 28.80
N SER A 435 23.52 6.43 30.07
CA SER A 435 24.84 6.63 30.64
C SER A 435 25.85 5.59 30.15
N GLU A 436 25.40 4.45 29.63
CA GLU A 436 26.27 3.41 29.08
C GLU A 436 26.62 3.66 27.61
N ILE A 437 27.89 3.96 27.34
CA ILE A 437 28.43 4.17 25.99
C ILE A 437 28.17 2.97 25.05
N GLY A 438 28.04 1.75 25.60
CA GLY A 438 27.76 0.53 24.84
C GLY A 438 26.40 0.55 24.15
N VAL A 439 25.41 1.24 24.72
CA VAL A 439 24.08 1.43 24.12
C VAL A 439 24.15 2.50 23.02
N LEU A 440 24.86 3.59 23.29
CA LEU A 440 25.07 4.69 22.34
C LEU A 440 25.85 4.24 21.08
N LYS A 441 26.78 3.28 21.24
CA LYS A 441 27.48 2.58 20.13
C LYS A 441 26.54 1.90 19.15
N LYS A 442 25.40 1.39 19.60
CA LYS A 442 24.39 0.76 18.72
C LYS A 442 23.56 1.76 17.93
N VAL A 443 23.64 3.05 18.25
CA VAL A 443 22.79 4.11 17.67
C VAL A 443 23.59 5.23 17.03
N GLY A 444 24.85 4.94 16.65
CA GLY A 444 25.68 5.83 15.85
C GLY A 444 26.55 6.82 16.63
N VAL A 445 26.82 6.53 17.91
CA VAL A 445 27.72 7.31 18.76
C VAL A 445 28.93 6.46 19.12
N LYS A 446 30.13 6.98 19.01
CA LYS A 446 31.38 6.30 19.42
C LYS A 446 32.05 7.07 20.55
N GLU A 447 33.02 6.42 21.16
CA GLU A 447 33.83 7.00 22.22
C GLU A 447 35.18 7.40 21.63
N VAL A 448 35.58 8.65 21.81
CA VAL A 448 36.89 9.16 21.37
C VAL A 448 37.44 9.99 22.51
N GLY A 449 38.58 9.57 23.07
CA GLY A 449 39.23 10.29 24.18
C GLY A 449 38.36 10.39 25.45
N GLY A 450 37.49 9.41 25.70
CA GLY A 450 36.54 9.43 26.83
C GLY A 450 35.27 10.23 26.58
N GLU A 451 35.12 10.88 25.42
CA GLU A 451 33.90 11.59 25.05
C GLU A 451 33.01 10.80 24.08
N ALA A 452 31.70 10.86 24.32
CA ALA A 452 30.70 10.40 23.38
C ALA A 452 30.59 11.38 22.19
N VAL A 453 30.90 10.90 20.99
CA VAL A 453 30.86 11.67 19.73
C VAL A 453 30.05 10.93 18.67
N LEU A 454 29.35 11.67 17.81
CA LEU A 454 28.67 11.07 16.66
C LEU A 454 29.68 10.39 15.73
N ASP A 455 29.39 9.16 15.32
CA ASP A 455 30.21 8.50 14.32
C ASP A 455 29.96 9.13 12.95
N HIS A 456 31.01 9.70 12.37
CA HIS A 456 30.96 10.43 11.10
C HIS A 456 30.66 9.50 9.91
N ASN A 457 30.82 8.19 10.10
CA ASN A 457 30.43 7.19 9.12
C ASN A 457 28.97 6.72 9.31
N HIS A 458 28.27 7.13 10.36
CA HIS A 458 26.92 6.67 10.65
C HIS A 458 25.85 7.43 9.82
N THR A 459 24.73 6.77 9.53
CA THR A 459 23.63 7.36 8.72
C THR A 459 23.09 8.68 9.30
N TYR A 460 22.99 8.78 10.64
CA TYR A 460 22.48 9.99 11.29
C TYR A 460 23.40 11.19 11.11
N PHE A 461 24.73 11.00 11.04
CA PHE A 461 25.65 12.11 10.75
C PHE A 461 25.37 12.71 9.36
N TYR A 462 25.22 11.87 8.34
CA TYR A 462 24.87 12.31 6.98
C TYR A 462 23.51 13.01 6.95
N GLN A 463 22.53 12.46 7.66
CA GLN A 463 21.19 13.03 7.74
C GLN A 463 21.23 14.44 8.35
N MET A 464 21.89 14.60 9.49
CA MET A 464 21.97 15.89 10.17
C MET A 464 22.80 16.91 9.37
N GLN A 465 23.91 16.50 8.75
CA GLN A 465 24.69 17.38 7.87
C GLN A 465 23.86 17.88 6.67
N MET A 466 23.04 17.01 6.08
CA MET A 466 22.12 17.42 5.02
C MET A 466 21.01 18.35 5.51
N GLN A 467 20.44 18.10 6.70
CA GLN A 467 19.46 19.01 7.32
C GLN A 467 20.05 20.40 7.48
N LEU A 468 21.26 20.52 8.04
CA LEU A 468 21.96 21.79 8.23
C LEU A 468 22.22 22.50 6.90
N ALA A 469 22.71 21.78 5.89
CA ALA A 469 23.03 22.39 4.61
C ALA A 469 21.78 22.83 3.81
N VAL A 470 20.69 22.07 3.89
CA VAL A 470 19.42 22.42 3.21
C VAL A 470 18.73 23.59 3.91
N THR A 471 18.70 23.59 5.24
CA THR A 471 17.99 24.60 6.03
C THR A 471 18.80 25.87 6.26
N GLY A 472 20.13 25.81 6.19
CA GLY A 472 21.02 26.92 6.53
C GLY A 472 21.14 27.18 8.05
N LEU A 473 20.76 26.21 8.88
CA LEU A 473 20.77 26.33 10.33
C LEU A 473 22.18 26.20 10.92
N ALA A 474 22.40 26.83 12.07
CA ALA A 474 23.71 26.91 12.72
C ALA A 474 24.14 25.60 13.41
N TYR A 475 23.17 24.80 13.89
CA TYR A 475 23.45 23.55 14.59
C TYR A 475 22.24 22.60 14.56
N CYS A 476 22.53 21.32 14.77
CA CYS A 476 21.52 20.29 15.00
C CYS A 476 21.85 19.52 16.28
N ASP A 477 20.91 19.46 17.22
CA ASP A 477 21.05 18.66 18.43
C ASP A 477 20.58 17.22 18.15
N PHE A 478 21.49 16.25 18.27
CA PHE A 478 21.17 14.84 18.20
C PHE A 478 20.70 14.35 19.57
N VAL A 479 19.45 13.89 19.64
CA VAL A 479 18.81 13.42 20.86
C VAL A 479 18.50 11.93 20.74
N VAL A 480 19.09 11.12 21.61
CA VAL A 480 18.71 9.72 21.78
C VAL A 480 17.92 9.61 23.06
N TRP A 481 16.69 9.11 23.01
CA TRP A 481 15.79 9.06 24.16
C TRP A 481 15.44 7.62 24.58
N SER A 482 15.35 7.40 25.89
CA SER A 482 14.77 6.22 26.52
C SER A 482 13.89 6.63 27.71
N LYS A 483 13.16 5.68 28.31
CA LYS A 483 12.35 5.97 29.50
C LYS A 483 13.19 6.39 30.73
N GLN A 484 14.49 6.18 30.72
CA GLN A 484 15.39 6.53 31.83
C GLN A 484 16.04 7.92 31.65
N GLY A 485 15.84 8.59 30.51
CA GLY A 485 16.43 9.89 30.19
C GLY A 485 16.81 10.01 28.71
N TYR A 486 17.59 11.04 28.37
CA TYR A 486 18.10 11.22 27.01
C TYR A 486 19.60 11.56 26.99
N PHE A 487 20.24 11.24 25.87
CA PHE A 487 21.57 11.69 25.49
C PHE A 487 21.46 12.79 24.44
N LYS A 488 22.24 13.85 24.58
CA LYS A 488 22.32 14.97 23.63
C LYS A 488 23.74 15.15 23.13
N LYS A 489 23.93 15.30 21.82
CA LYS A 489 25.17 15.84 21.23
C LYS A 489 24.84 16.88 20.17
N ARG A 490 25.43 18.08 20.30
CA ARG A 490 25.33 19.12 19.28
C ARG A 490 26.25 18.83 18.11
N LEU A 491 25.73 18.97 16.90
CA LEU A 491 26.46 18.89 15.64
C LEU A 491 26.45 20.25 14.94
N LEU A 492 27.61 20.66 14.44
CA LEU A 492 27.77 21.87 13.63
C LEU A 492 27.90 21.52 12.14
N PRO A 493 27.61 22.46 11.22
CA PRO A 493 27.83 22.26 9.79
C PRO A 493 29.29 21.91 9.49
N ASP A 494 29.51 20.86 8.71
CA ASP A 494 30.80 20.49 8.16
C ASP A 494 30.81 20.79 6.65
N GLU A 495 31.31 21.96 6.28
CA GLU A 495 31.33 22.42 4.89
C GLU A 495 32.19 21.53 3.99
N LYS A 496 33.29 20.96 4.51
CA LYS A 496 34.18 20.08 3.74
C LYS A 496 33.47 18.78 3.41
N PHE A 497 32.84 18.18 4.43
CA PHE A 497 32.01 17.00 4.25
C PHE A 497 30.87 17.25 3.27
N TRP A 498 30.12 18.34 3.46
CA TRP A 498 28.99 18.70 2.60
C TRP A 498 29.42 18.86 1.15
N LYS A 499 30.51 19.61 0.89
CA LYS A 499 31.00 19.84 -0.48
C LYS A 499 31.33 18.54 -1.20
N ILE A 500 31.95 17.57 -0.51
CA ILE A 500 32.34 16.29 -1.12
C ILE A 500 31.12 15.39 -1.35
N GLU A 501 30.29 15.19 -0.33
CA GLU A 501 29.21 14.20 -0.40
C GLU A 501 28.00 14.71 -1.21
N SER A 502 27.73 16.03 -1.21
CA SER A 502 26.66 16.61 -2.03
C SER A 502 26.92 16.47 -3.53
N ILE A 503 28.18 16.54 -3.99
CA ILE A 503 28.54 16.31 -5.40
C ILE A 503 28.24 14.86 -5.81
N LYS A 504 28.60 13.89 -4.96
CA LYS A 504 28.29 12.46 -5.21
C LYS A 504 26.79 12.24 -5.32
N ALA A 505 26.03 12.80 -4.39
CA ALA A 505 24.58 12.68 -4.39
C ALA A 505 23.90 13.42 -5.56
N ALA A 506 24.42 14.58 -5.97
CA ALA A 506 23.94 15.29 -7.15
C ALA A 506 24.24 14.52 -8.45
N SER A 507 25.40 13.87 -8.53
CA SER A 507 25.73 12.97 -9.66
C SER A 507 24.75 11.82 -9.73
N PHE A 508 24.53 11.09 -8.62
CA PHE A 508 23.53 10.03 -8.54
C PHE A 508 22.11 10.52 -8.88
N TYR A 509 21.76 11.73 -8.48
CA TYR A 509 20.47 12.32 -8.83
C TYR A 509 20.28 12.44 -10.34
N LYS A 510 21.27 13.02 -11.02
CA LYS A 510 21.25 13.27 -12.46
C LYS A 510 21.30 12.00 -13.28
N THR A 511 22.09 11.01 -12.85
CA THR A 511 22.33 9.79 -13.60
C THR A 511 21.30 8.69 -13.34
N VAL A 512 20.67 8.69 -12.16
CA VAL A 512 19.78 7.61 -11.72
C VAL A 512 18.37 8.10 -11.41
N ILE A 513 18.22 9.08 -10.51
CA ILE A 513 16.89 9.51 -10.04
C ILE A 513 16.11 10.24 -11.13
N LEU A 514 16.74 11.15 -11.88
CA LEU A 514 16.06 11.87 -12.95
C LEU A 514 15.54 10.97 -14.07
N PRO A 515 16.34 10.05 -14.63
CA PRO A 515 15.83 9.08 -15.61
C PRO A 515 14.68 8.23 -15.07
N GLU A 516 14.72 7.84 -13.80
CA GLU A 516 13.59 7.16 -13.15
C GLU A 516 12.34 8.05 -13.08
N MET A 517 12.49 9.32 -12.72
CA MET A 517 11.37 10.26 -12.63
C MET A 517 10.77 10.64 -13.99
N LEU A 518 11.56 10.61 -15.06
CA LEU A 518 11.14 10.94 -16.42
C LEU A 518 10.46 9.76 -17.14
N GLY A 519 11.07 8.58 -17.08
CA GLY A 519 10.65 7.42 -17.89
C GLY A 519 10.61 6.08 -17.14
N LYS A 520 10.77 6.07 -15.81
CA LYS A 520 10.83 4.84 -14.98
C LYS A 520 11.90 3.83 -15.42
N TYR A 521 13.01 4.34 -15.94
CA TYR A 521 14.05 3.56 -16.62
C TYR A 521 14.53 2.34 -15.81
N PHE A 522 14.74 2.48 -14.50
CA PHE A 522 15.31 1.42 -13.68
C PHE A 522 14.27 0.44 -13.13
N THR A 523 13.01 0.89 -12.94
CA THR A 523 11.97 0.05 -12.34
C THR A 523 10.99 -0.57 -13.35
N ASN A 524 10.94 -0.07 -14.59
CA ASN A 524 10.09 -0.63 -15.63
C ASN A 524 10.72 -1.91 -16.23
N LYS A 525 10.05 -3.05 -16.02
CA LYS A 525 10.55 -4.37 -16.45
C LYS A 525 10.66 -4.54 -17.97
N LYS A 526 9.93 -3.75 -18.77
CA LYS A 526 9.97 -3.84 -20.24
C LYS A 526 11.29 -3.29 -20.81
N VAL A 527 11.88 -2.28 -20.18
CA VAL A 527 13.16 -1.66 -20.58
C VAL A 527 14.35 -2.60 -20.29
N GLN A 528 14.27 -3.38 -19.22
CA GLN A 528 15.31 -4.36 -18.86
C GLN A 528 15.39 -5.56 -19.82
N ALA A 529 14.30 -5.90 -20.52
CA ALA A 529 14.30 -6.99 -21.48
C ALA A 529 15.05 -6.62 -22.79
N VAL A 530 14.96 -5.36 -23.22
CA VAL A 530 15.60 -4.87 -24.46
C VAL A 530 17.12 -4.75 -24.30
N ASN A 531 17.60 -4.33 -23.12
CA ASN A 531 19.05 -4.18 -22.86
C ASN A 531 19.78 -5.51 -22.63
N ASN A 532 19.08 -6.59 -22.26
CA ASN A 532 19.68 -7.91 -22.11
C ASN A 532 19.81 -8.66 -23.46
N ASP A 533 19.07 -8.25 -24.49
CA ASP A 533 19.17 -8.84 -25.84
C ASP A 533 20.35 -8.25 -26.65
N THR A 534 20.81 -7.05 -26.33
CA THR A 534 21.94 -6.40 -27.04
C THR A 534 23.33 -6.80 -26.53
N SER A 535 23.44 -7.66 -25.51
CA SER A 535 24.73 -8.15 -24.98
C SER A 535 25.03 -9.61 -25.33
N ALA A 536 24.24 -10.23 -26.21
CA ALA A 536 24.51 -11.57 -26.72
C ALA A 536 25.21 -11.46 -28.08
N ASP A 537 26.51 -11.17 -28.04
CA ASP A 537 27.41 -11.45 -29.17
C ASP A 537 27.41 -12.96 -29.41
N TRP A 538 26.69 -13.41 -30.44
CA TRP A 538 26.77 -14.79 -30.93
C TRP A 538 27.98 -14.92 -31.85
N GLU A 539 29.17 -15.19 -31.29
CA GLU A 539 30.30 -15.70 -32.05
C GLU A 539 29.84 -16.88 -32.92
N ILE A 540 29.76 -16.62 -34.23
CA ILE A 540 29.51 -17.61 -35.27
C ILE A 540 30.78 -18.46 -35.35
N ILE A 541 30.76 -19.63 -34.74
CA ILE A 541 31.67 -20.72 -35.08
C ILE A 541 31.08 -21.40 -36.32
N ILE A 542 31.67 -21.11 -37.48
CA ILE A 542 31.54 -21.94 -38.67
C ILE A 542 32.45 -23.15 -38.46
N GLU A 543 31.86 -24.31 -38.18
CA GLU A 543 32.50 -25.59 -38.47
C GLU A 543 32.12 -26.00 -39.90
N ASN A 544 33.10 -25.89 -40.79
CA ASN A 544 33.15 -26.63 -42.06
C ASN A 544 34.28 -27.66 -41.94
N GLU A 545 33.91 -28.91 -42.22
CA GLU A 545 34.75 -30.10 -42.52
C GLU A 545 35.59 -30.74 -41.41
#